data_AF-A0A1H0BH81-F1
#
_entry.id   AF-A0A1H0BH81-F1
#
_cell.length_a   1.000
_cell.length_b   1.000
_cell.length_c   1.000
_cell.angle_alpha   90.00
_cell.angle_beta   90.00
_cell.angle_gamma   90.00
#
_symmetry.space_group_name_H-M   'P 1'
#
loop_
_entity.id
_entity.type
_entity.pdbx_description
1 polymer ?
#
loop_
_entity_poly.entity_id
_entity_poly.type
_entity_poly.pdbx_seq_one_letter_code
_entity_poly.pdbx_strand_id
1 'polypeptide(L)'
;MAEKKEQRSLLKELPVLLLVAVVLAVVVKTFLVQPFYIPSASMEQTLHGCPGCTADRILVTKPPYWFSDPQPGDVVVFEGPAAWPSETQADEPTNWLSRAALFVGRAVGVARPSDRDFVKRVVAVGGQTVQCCDDQGRVTVDGRPLDEPYLYQDDQRAFGPVTLEAGQLWVMGDHRSDSADSRDHGPIGVDDVIGKASVIVWPLSRFGWIDSPDIQDTTASGPVDPGTAVLLAPVLLAVRRRR
;
A
#
# COMPACT_ATOMS: atom_id res chain seq x y z
N MET A 1 65.28 9.68 -3.58
CA MET A 1 64.58 8.63 -2.80
C MET A 1 63.21 8.46 -3.45
N ALA A 2 62.98 7.33 -4.13
CA ALA A 2 61.70 7.08 -4.81
C ALA A 2 60.72 6.54 -3.77
N GLU A 3 59.66 7.30 -3.52
CA GLU A 3 58.58 6.93 -2.60
C GLU A 3 57.82 5.74 -3.22
N LYS A 4 58.09 4.54 -2.70
CA LYS A 4 57.40 3.31 -3.09
C LYS A 4 55.98 3.40 -2.53
N LYS A 5 55.07 3.95 -3.32
CA LYS A 5 53.63 3.97 -3.03
C LYS A 5 53.19 2.51 -2.92
N GLU A 6 53.03 2.00 -1.70
CA GLU A 6 52.36 0.73 -1.48
C GLU A 6 51.00 0.82 -2.14
N GLN A 7 50.84 0.15 -3.28
CA GLN A 7 49.52 -0.18 -3.79
C GLN A 7 48.92 -1.11 -2.74
N ARG A 8 48.24 -0.53 -1.74
CA ARG A 8 47.29 -1.26 -0.91
C ARG A 8 46.47 -2.10 -1.87
N SER A 9 46.59 -3.41 -1.71
CA SER A 9 46.25 -4.37 -2.75
C SER A 9 44.78 -4.16 -3.14
N LEU A 10 44.55 -3.57 -4.32
CA LEU A 10 43.21 -3.31 -4.85
C LEU A 10 42.37 -4.59 -4.87
N LEU A 11 43.00 -5.74 -5.07
CA LEU A 11 42.40 -7.07 -5.02
C LEU A 11 41.97 -7.51 -3.60
N LYS A 12 42.54 -6.94 -2.53
CA LYS A 12 42.14 -7.18 -1.13
C LYS A 12 41.12 -6.15 -0.63
N GLU A 13 41.17 -4.91 -1.11
CA GLU A 13 40.20 -3.86 -0.73
C GLU A 13 38.87 -3.99 -1.48
N LEU A 14 38.89 -4.48 -2.72
CA LEU A 14 37.68 -4.67 -3.54
C LEU A 14 36.64 -5.61 -2.90
N PRO A 15 37.00 -6.79 -2.36
CA PRO A 15 36.03 -7.66 -1.67
C PRO A 15 35.40 -7.01 -0.44
N VAL A 16 36.17 -6.25 0.34
CA VAL A 16 35.67 -5.56 1.55
C VAL A 16 34.69 -4.46 1.17
N LEU A 17 35.02 -3.65 0.17
CA LEU A 17 34.12 -2.62 -0.35
C LEU A 17 32.83 -3.22 -0.92
N LEU A 18 32.95 -4.32 -1.67
CA LEU A 18 31.79 -5.03 -2.22
C LEU A 18 30.91 -5.61 -1.11
N LEU A 19 31.51 -6.21 -0.07
CA LEU A 19 30.79 -6.69 1.09
C LEU A 19 30.03 -5.55 1.80
N VAL A 20 30.70 -4.42 2.06
CA VAL A 20 30.07 -3.25 2.69
C VAL A 20 28.92 -2.74 1.83
N ALA A 21 29.09 -2.64 0.51
CA ALA A 21 28.02 -2.23 -0.40
C ALA A 21 26.83 -3.18 -0.38
N VAL A 22 27.07 -4.49 -0.33
CA VAL A 22 26.01 -5.51 -0.22
C VAL A 22 25.29 -5.40 1.12
N VAL A 23 26.01 -5.30 2.22
CA VAL A 23 25.42 -5.14 3.56
C VAL A 23 24.59 -3.86 3.63
N LEU A 24 25.10 -2.74 3.13
CA LEU A 24 24.36 -1.49 3.09
C LEU A 24 23.09 -1.63 2.24
N ALA A 25 23.18 -2.26 1.07
CA ALA A 25 22.03 -2.49 0.20
C ALA A 25 20.97 -3.38 0.87
N VAL A 26 21.39 -4.41 1.62
CA VAL A 26 20.49 -5.25 2.42
C VAL A 26 19.81 -4.43 3.50
N VAL A 27 20.56 -3.68 4.30
CA VAL A 27 20.00 -2.82 5.35
C VAL A 27 18.98 -1.82 4.78
N VAL A 28 19.33 -1.10 3.71
CA VAL A 28 18.43 -0.14 3.07
C VAL A 28 17.14 -0.81 2.58
N LYS A 29 17.22 -2.02 2.01
CA LYS A 29 16.03 -2.71 1.48
C LYS A 29 15.17 -3.35 2.55
N THR A 30 15.82 -3.94 3.55
CA THR A 30 15.15 -4.55 4.69
C THR A 30 14.41 -3.49 5.50
N PHE A 31 14.96 -2.28 5.61
CA PHE A 31 14.45 -1.30 6.56
C PHE A 31 13.86 -0.01 5.93
N LEU A 32 14.32 0.46 4.78
CA LEU A 32 13.93 1.79 4.32
C LEU A 32 12.96 1.73 3.15
N VAL A 33 13.43 1.21 2.02
CA VAL A 33 12.71 1.33 0.76
C VAL A 33 13.02 0.17 -0.18
N GLN A 34 12.00 -0.30 -0.89
CA GLN A 34 12.13 -1.36 -1.87
C GLN A 34 11.43 -0.97 -3.18
N PRO A 35 12.10 -1.06 -4.33
CA PRO A 35 11.46 -0.79 -5.61
C PRO A 35 10.64 -1.99 -6.07
N PHE A 36 9.46 -1.73 -6.63
CA PHE A 36 8.57 -2.74 -7.22
C PHE A 36 8.17 -2.35 -8.64
N TYR A 37 7.96 -3.35 -9.49
CA TYR A 37 7.41 -3.20 -10.84
C TYR A 37 5.95 -3.67 -10.83
N ILE A 38 5.02 -2.90 -11.40
CA ILE A 38 3.59 -3.21 -11.40
C ILE A 38 3.22 -4.01 -12.66
N PRO A 39 2.81 -5.28 -12.56
CA PRO A 39 2.53 -6.10 -13.74
C PRO A 39 1.07 -6.06 -14.20
N SER A 40 0.12 -5.66 -13.34
CA SER A 40 -1.33 -5.80 -13.54
C SER A 40 -2.09 -4.47 -13.47
N ALA A 41 -3.31 -4.45 -14.03
CA ALA A 41 -4.20 -3.29 -14.11
C ALA A 41 -5.19 -3.21 -12.92
N SER A 42 -5.00 -4.03 -11.88
CA SER A 42 -5.94 -4.10 -10.73
C SER A 42 -6.01 -2.81 -9.90
N MET A 43 -5.03 -1.93 -10.08
CA MET A 43 -4.93 -0.63 -9.42
C MET A 43 -5.02 0.53 -10.43
N GLU A 44 -5.63 0.33 -11.60
CA GLU A 44 -5.71 1.31 -12.70
C GLU A 44 -6.16 2.71 -12.26
N GLN A 45 -5.71 3.76 -12.96
CA GLN A 45 -5.70 5.18 -12.55
C GLN A 45 -4.75 5.53 -11.39
N THR A 46 -4.64 4.69 -10.37
CA THR A 46 -3.65 4.87 -9.29
C THR A 46 -2.27 4.38 -9.73
N LEU A 47 -2.18 3.10 -10.13
CA LEU A 47 -0.99 2.43 -10.63
C LEU A 47 -1.30 1.77 -11.98
N HIS A 48 -0.50 2.08 -12.99
CA HIS A 48 -0.68 1.52 -14.32
C HIS A 48 0.20 0.28 -14.49
N GLY A 49 -0.43 -0.85 -14.77
CA GLY A 49 0.25 -2.09 -15.13
C GLY A 49 -0.52 -2.83 -16.21
N CYS A 50 0.19 -3.31 -17.23
CA CYS A 50 -0.41 -4.08 -18.31
C CYS A 50 0.66 -4.84 -19.11
N PRO A 51 0.30 -5.98 -19.73
CA PRO A 51 1.18 -6.64 -20.69
C PRO A 51 1.50 -5.73 -21.89
N GLY A 52 2.78 -5.48 -22.14
CA GLY A 52 3.25 -4.75 -23.32
C GLY A 52 3.17 -3.22 -23.23
N CYS A 53 2.80 -2.66 -22.08
CA CYS A 53 2.77 -1.21 -21.87
C CYS A 53 3.94 -0.71 -21.02
N THR A 54 4.08 0.62 -20.89
CA THR A 54 5.05 1.22 -19.96
C THR A 54 4.45 1.25 -18.56
N ALA A 55 4.57 0.13 -17.87
CA ALA A 55 4.07 -0.01 -16.51
C ALA A 55 4.88 0.79 -15.48
N ASP A 56 4.25 1.07 -14.35
CA ASP A 56 4.85 1.81 -13.26
C ASP A 56 5.95 1.03 -12.54
N ARG A 57 6.92 1.80 -12.05
CA ARG A 57 7.82 1.36 -10.98
C ARG A 57 7.59 2.23 -9.77
N ILE A 58 7.34 1.59 -8.64
CA ILE A 58 7.03 2.27 -7.38
C ILE A 58 8.12 2.04 -6.35
N LEU A 59 8.22 2.96 -5.39
CA LEU A 59 8.97 2.78 -4.16
C LEU A 59 8.02 2.47 -3.01
N VAL A 60 8.29 1.36 -2.35
CA VAL A 60 7.57 0.89 -1.16
C VAL A 60 8.38 1.26 0.06
N THR A 61 7.81 2.06 0.96
CA THR A 61 8.44 2.49 2.20
C THR A 61 7.97 1.61 3.37
N LYS A 62 8.92 1.22 4.21
CA LYS A 62 8.67 0.41 5.42
C LYS A 62 8.55 1.23 6.72
N PRO A 63 9.29 2.35 6.90
CA PRO A 63 9.24 3.12 8.15
C PRO A 63 7.85 3.54 8.64
N PRO A 64 6.86 3.87 7.78
CA PRO A 64 5.51 4.18 8.25
C PRO A 64 4.89 3.06 9.08
N TYR A 65 5.24 1.79 8.82
CA TYR A 65 4.65 0.64 9.50
C TYR A 65 5.49 0.07 10.64
N TRP A 66 6.55 0.76 11.03
CA TRP A 66 7.34 0.37 12.21
C TRP A 66 6.71 0.77 13.54
N PHE A 67 5.86 1.79 13.50
CA PHE A 67 5.28 2.42 14.69
C PHE A 67 3.76 2.59 14.58
N SER A 68 3.17 2.24 13.45
CA SER A 68 1.72 2.33 13.19
C SER A 68 1.29 1.21 12.27
N ASP A 69 0.07 0.73 12.44
CA ASP A 69 -0.51 -0.24 11.52
C ASP A 69 -1.01 0.44 10.24
N PRO A 70 -1.14 -0.31 9.11
CA PRO A 70 -1.77 0.18 7.90
C PRO A 70 -3.16 0.74 8.17
N GLN A 71 -3.48 1.89 7.56
CA GLN A 71 -4.75 2.59 7.76
C GLN A 71 -5.65 2.47 6.53
N PRO A 72 -6.98 2.62 6.68
CA PRO A 72 -7.88 2.74 5.54
C PRO A 72 -7.40 3.84 4.57
N GLY A 73 -7.42 3.53 3.28
CA GLY A 73 -6.92 4.40 2.22
C GLY A 73 -5.46 4.16 1.84
N ASP A 74 -4.65 3.48 2.67
CA ASP A 74 -3.27 3.16 2.32
C ASP A 74 -3.18 2.18 1.14
N VAL A 75 -2.26 2.43 0.20
CA VAL A 75 -1.87 1.44 -0.81
C VAL A 75 -0.71 0.62 -0.27
N VAL A 76 -0.92 -0.68 -0.11
CA VAL A 76 0.04 -1.60 0.50
C VAL A 76 0.55 -2.61 -0.50
N VAL A 77 1.82 -2.99 -0.33
CA VAL A 77 2.42 -4.15 -0.98
C VAL A 77 2.55 -5.25 0.06
N PHE A 78 2.09 -6.45 -0.24
CA PHE A 78 2.04 -7.57 0.70
C PHE A 78 2.31 -8.90 0.01
N GLU A 79 2.75 -9.90 0.78
CA GLU A 79 2.85 -11.28 0.33
C GLU A 79 1.48 -11.96 0.49
N GLY A 80 0.91 -12.47 -0.60
CA GLY A 80 -0.43 -13.08 -0.56
C GLY A 80 -0.44 -14.36 0.28
N PRO A 81 -1.38 -14.52 1.23
CA PRO A 81 -1.56 -15.74 2.01
C PRO A 81 -1.73 -16.98 1.14
N ALA A 82 -1.58 -18.18 1.71
CA ALA A 82 -1.73 -19.45 0.95
C ALA A 82 -3.09 -19.64 0.27
N ALA A 83 -4.13 -18.92 0.71
CA ALA A 83 -5.45 -18.93 0.09
C ALA A 83 -5.55 -18.09 -1.20
N TRP A 84 -4.57 -17.21 -1.45
CA TRP A 84 -4.55 -16.33 -2.62
C TRP A 84 -3.86 -17.01 -3.81
N PRO A 85 -4.40 -16.90 -5.03
CA PRO A 85 -3.76 -17.41 -6.24
C PRO A 85 -2.50 -16.60 -6.53
N SER A 86 -1.50 -17.15 -7.22
CA SER A 86 -0.37 -16.34 -7.67
C SER A 86 -0.82 -15.33 -8.74
N GLU A 87 -0.46 -14.04 -8.57
CA GLU A 87 -0.82 -12.97 -9.52
C GLU A 87 0.01 -13.07 -10.80
N THR A 88 1.16 -13.76 -10.74
CA THR A 88 2.08 -13.87 -11.88
C THR A 88 2.60 -15.29 -12.07
N GLN A 89 2.68 -15.74 -13.33
CA GLN A 89 3.55 -16.87 -13.69
C GLN A 89 4.97 -16.33 -13.86
N ALA A 90 5.69 -16.16 -12.75
CA ALA A 90 7.12 -15.85 -12.81
C ALA A 90 7.88 -17.17 -13.07
N ASP A 91 8.36 -17.37 -14.30
CA ASP A 91 9.26 -18.49 -14.60
C ASP A 91 10.57 -18.29 -13.81
N GLU A 92 10.68 -18.97 -12.67
CA GLU A 92 11.89 -18.93 -11.85
C GLU A 92 13.01 -19.72 -12.54
N PRO A 93 14.17 -19.10 -12.82
CA PRO A 93 15.25 -19.77 -13.52
C PRO A 93 15.79 -20.97 -12.72
N THR A 94 16.11 -22.06 -13.40
CA THR A 94 16.70 -23.27 -12.78
C THR A 94 18.20 -23.14 -12.52
N ASN A 95 18.89 -22.28 -13.27
CA ASN A 95 20.34 -22.08 -13.17
C ASN A 95 20.72 -20.98 -12.13
N TRP A 96 21.84 -21.20 -11.43
CA TRP A 96 22.28 -20.32 -10.34
C TRP A 96 22.69 -18.92 -10.82
N LEU A 97 23.29 -18.80 -12.01
CA LEU A 97 23.76 -17.51 -12.52
C LEU A 97 22.58 -16.60 -12.88
N SER A 98 21.55 -17.14 -13.52
CA SER A 98 20.33 -16.39 -13.84
C SER A 98 19.51 -16.06 -12.59
N ARG A 99 19.50 -16.92 -11.57
CA ARG A 99 18.94 -16.57 -10.25
C ARG A 99 19.69 -15.40 -9.61
N ALA A 100 21.02 -15.39 -9.66
CA ALA A 100 21.81 -14.27 -9.14
C ALA A 100 21.52 -12.98 -9.91
N ALA A 101 21.39 -13.04 -11.24
CA ALA A 101 21.02 -11.88 -12.06
C ALA A 101 19.59 -11.38 -11.75
N LEU A 102 18.62 -12.30 -11.61
CA LEU A 102 17.25 -11.97 -11.24
C LEU A 102 17.17 -11.36 -9.84
N PHE A 103 17.90 -11.92 -8.88
CA PHE A 103 18.03 -11.39 -7.53
C PHE A 103 18.52 -9.94 -7.57
N VAL A 104 19.62 -9.66 -8.29
CA VAL A 104 20.13 -8.29 -8.45
C VAL A 104 19.10 -7.40 -9.14
N GLY A 105 18.44 -7.90 -10.19
CA GLY A 105 17.40 -7.19 -10.92
C GLY A 105 16.22 -6.78 -10.04
N ARG A 106 15.74 -7.68 -9.17
CA ARG A 106 14.69 -7.41 -8.18
C ARG A 106 15.17 -6.39 -7.15
N ALA A 107 16.41 -6.58 -6.69
CA ALA A 107 17.06 -5.66 -5.77
C ALA A 107 17.08 -4.21 -6.33
N VAL A 108 17.30 -4.02 -7.62
CA VAL A 108 17.34 -2.67 -8.22
C VAL A 108 16.01 -2.25 -8.87
N GLY A 109 14.96 -3.06 -8.75
CA GLY A 109 13.62 -2.74 -9.27
C GLY A 109 13.47 -2.83 -10.78
N VAL A 110 14.40 -3.50 -11.47
CA VAL A 110 14.35 -3.68 -12.93
C VAL A 110 13.77 -5.03 -13.34
N ALA A 111 13.64 -5.98 -12.41
CA ALA A 111 13.00 -7.27 -12.65
C ALA A 111 11.60 -7.34 -12.05
N ARG A 112 10.84 -8.36 -12.46
CA ARG A 112 9.48 -8.62 -11.97
C ARG A 112 9.50 -9.01 -10.48
N PRO A 113 8.47 -8.61 -9.71
CA PRO A 113 8.32 -9.03 -8.32
C PRO A 113 8.13 -10.55 -8.19
N SER A 114 8.00 -11.05 -6.96
CA SER A 114 7.63 -12.46 -6.77
C SER A 114 6.22 -12.71 -7.32
N ASP A 115 5.89 -13.96 -7.60
CA ASP A 115 4.53 -14.37 -8.03
C ASP A 115 3.46 -14.19 -6.95
N ARG A 116 3.89 -13.86 -5.72
CA ARG A 116 3.05 -13.71 -4.54
C ARG A 116 3.06 -12.30 -3.95
N ASP A 117 3.71 -11.33 -4.60
CA ASP A 117 3.67 -9.94 -4.15
C ASP A 117 2.48 -9.22 -4.81
N PHE A 118 1.56 -8.71 -3.99
CA PHE A 118 0.36 -8.01 -4.44
C PHE A 118 0.44 -6.54 -4.07
N VAL A 119 -0.21 -5.68 -4.85
CA VAL A 119 -0.48 -4.28 -4.48
C VAL A 119 -1.98 -4.04 -4.49
N LYS A 120 -2.53 -3.59 -3.36
CA LYS A 120 -3.96 -3.29 -3.17
C LYS A 120 -4.13 -2.15 -2.17
N ARG A 121 -5.33 -1.57 -2.10
CA ARG A 121 -5.68 -0.54 -1.11
C ARG A 121 -6.34 -1.16 0.11
N VAL A 122 -5.96 -0.70 1.30
CA VAL A 122 -6.62 -1.05 2.57
C VAL A 122 -7.97 -0.35 2.63
N VAL A 123 -9.02 -1.15 2.76
CA VAL A 123 -10.41 -0.68 2.81
C VAL A 123 -10.96 -0.70 4.24
N ALA A 124 -10.60 -1.73 5.01
CA ALA A 124 -10.97 -1.85 6.41
C ALA A 124 -9.87 -2.56 7.21
N VAL A 125 -9.84 -2.30 8.51
CA VAL A 125 -8.85 -2.83 9.46
C VAL A 125 -9.52 -3.62 10.60
N GLY A 126 -8.73 -4.35 11.39
CA GLY A 126 -9.22 -5.18 12.48
C GLY A 126 -10.22 -4.48 13.42
N GLY A 127 -11.30 -5.17 13.74
CA GLY A 127 -12.43 -4.66 14.53
C GLY A 127 -13.56 -4.03 13.71
N GLN A 128 -13.34 -3.74 12.42
CA GLN A 128 -14.37 -3.21 11.53
C GLN A 128 -15.15 -4.31 10.82
N THR A 129 -16.36 -3.99 10.37
CA THR A 129 -17.17 -4.86 9.51
C THR A 129 -17.35 -4.23 8.14
N VAL A 130 -16.93 -4.95 7.09
CA VAL A 130 -17.03 -4.50 5.69
C VAL A 130 -18.04 -5.34 4.93
N GLN A 131 -18.80 -4.69 4.04
CA GLN A 131 -19.76 -5.36 3.16
C GLN A 131 -20.00 -4.55 1.90
N CYS A 132 -20.44 -5.22 0.84
CA CYS A 132 -21.03 -4.56 -0.33
C CYS A 132 -22.40 -5.18 -0.66
N CYS A 133 -23.42 -4.39 -0.97
CA CYS A 133 -23.40 -2.94 -1.16
C CYS A 133 -24.61 -2.25 -0.50
N ASP A 134 -24.50 -0.95 -0.23
CA ASP A 134 -25.66 -0.12 0.14
C ASP A 134 -26.64 0.03 -1.04
N ASP A 135 -27.76 0.73 -0.82
CA ASP A 135 -28.78 0.95 -1.85
C ASP A 135 -28.26 1.71 -3.09
N GLN A 136 -27.08 2.34 -3.00
CA GLN A 136 -26.41 3.06 -4.08
C GLN A 136 -25.27 2.25 -4.72
N GLY A 137 -25.09 0.99 -4.31
CA GLY A 137 -24.04 0.11 -4.82
C GLY A 137 -22.65 0.39 -4.25
N ARG A 138 -22.53 1.10 -3.12
CA ARG A 138 -21.24 1.42 -2.49
C ARG A 138 -20.84 0.39 -1.45
N VAL A 139 -19.54 0.18 -1.31
CA VAL A 139 -18.95 -0.55 -0.18
C VAL A 139 -19.21 0.25 1.10
N THR A 140 -19.53 -0.46 2.18
CA THR A 140 -19.72 0.12 3.50
C THR A 140 -18.79 -0.51 4.52
N VAL A 141 -18.31 0.30 5.46
CA VAL A 141 -17.56 -0.13 6.64
C VAL A 141 -18.29 0.37 7.88
N ASP A 142 -18.59 -0.54 8.80
CA ASP A 142 -19.40 -0.29 10.00
C ASP A 142 -20.74 0.40 9.69
N GLY A 143 -21.34 0.03 8.55
CA GLY A 143 -22.61 0.59 8.06
C GLY A 143 -22.51 1.98 7.44
N ARG A 144 -21.31 2.57 7.32
CA ARG A 144 -21.09 3.85 6.65
C ARG A 144 -20.53 3.64 5.24
N PRO A 145 -21.04 4.33 4.21
CA PRO A 145 -20.48 4.25 2.87
C PRO A 145 -19.08 4.86 2.81
N LEU A 146 -18.21 4.28 1.98
CA LEU A 146 -16.87 4.81 1.72
C LEU A 146 -16.91 6.02 0.76
N ASP A 147 -15.95 6.92 0.92
CA ASP A 147 -15.59 7.94 -0.07
C ASP A 147 -14.38 7.47 -0.89
N GLU A 148 -14.61 7.17 -2.16
CA GLU A 148 -13.64 6.45 -3.00
C GLU A 148 -13.26 7.25 -4.26
N PRO A 149 -12.53 8.37 -4.14
CA PRO A 149 -12.19 9.23 -5.28
C PRO A 149 -11.24 8.55 -6.30
N TYR A 150 -10.61 7.44 -5.91
CA TYR A 150 -9.71 6.63 -6.74
C TYR A 150 -10.43 5.52 -7.52
N LEU A 151 -11.74 5.36 -7.31
CA LEU A 151 -12.48 4.20 -7.82
C LEU A 151 -12.50 4.18 -9.35
N TYR A 152 -12.04 3.08 -9.95
CA TYR A 152 -12.09 2.84 -11.39
C TYR A 152 -12.92 1.60 -11.70
N GLN A 153 -13.91 1.75 -12.58
CA GLN A 153 -14.84 0.71 -13.05
C GLN A 153 -15.34 -0.24 -11.95
N ASP A 154 -16.49 0.10 -11.36
CA ASP A 154 -17.12 -0.69 -10.31
C ASP A 154 -17.97 -1.85 -10.85
N ASP A 155 -17.80 -3.05 -10.30
CA ASP A 155 -18.66 -4.22 -10.58
C ASP A 155 -19.76 -4.43 -9.55
N GLN A 156 -19.77 -3.64 -8.46
CA GLN A 156 -20.77 -3.68 -7.38
C GLN A 156 -21.06 -5.11 -6.87
N ARG A 157 -20.03 -5.96 -6.91
CA ARG A 157 -20.15 -7.37 -6.55
C ARG A 157 -20.51 -7.47 -5.06
N ALA A 158 -21.65 -8.11 -4.77
CA ALA A 158 -22.08 -8.33 -3.40
C ALA A 158 -21.10 -9.23 -2.65
N PHE A 159 -20.76 -8.85 -1.42
CA PHE A 159 -19.95 -9.63 -0.50
C PHE A 159 -20.23 -9.26 0.95
N GLY A 160 -19.86 -10.15 1.87
CA GLY A 160 -20.01 -9.92 3.29
C GLY A 160 -21.45 -10.02 3.81
N PRO A 161 -21.71 -9.57 5.05
CA PRO A 161 -20.77 -8.88 5.94
C PRO A 161 -19.59 -9.73 6.39
N VAL A 162 -18.42 -9.09 6.50
CA VAL A 162 -17.18 -9.69 7.06
C VAL A 162 -16.67 -8.80 8.19
N THR A 163 -16.63 -9.34 9.41
CA THR A 163 -16.00 -8.67 10.56
C THR A 163 -14.54 -9.11 10.65
N LEU A 164 -13.63 -8.14 10.66
CA LEU A 164 -12.19 -8.38 10.70
C LEU A 164 -11.72 -8.62 12.14
N GLU A 165 -10.93 -9.68 12.33
CA GLU A 165 -10.22 -9.91 13.59
C GLU A 165 -9.08 -8.89 13.79
N ALA A 166 -8.59 -8.78 15.02
CA ALA A 166 -7.42 -7.94 15.29
C ALA A 166 -6.22 -8.40 14.45
N GLY A 167 -5.52 -7.46 13.81
CA GLY A 167 -4.40 -7.76 12.92
C GLY A 167 -4.79 -8.21 11.51
N GLN A 168 -6.09 -8.18 11.15
CA GLN A 168 -6.53 -8.41 9.77
C GLN A 168 -6.78 -7.10 9.01
N LEU A 169 -6.58 -7.17 7.70
CA LEU A 169 -6.86 -6.10 6.73
C LEU A 169 -7.79 -6.65 5.65
N TRP A 170 -8.79 -5.85 5.27
CA TRP A 170 -9.54 -6.06 4.03
C TRP A 170 -8.95 -5.16 2.96
N VAL A 171 -8.45 -5.76 1.88
CA VAL A 171 -7.80 -5.02 0.79
C VAL A 171 -8.52 -5.22 -0.53
N MET A 172 -8.64 -4.16 -1.33
CA MET A 172 -9.32 -4.17 -2.61
C MET A 172 -8.50 -3.45 -3.68
N GLY A 173 -8.67 -3.87 -4.93
CA GLY A 173 -8.12 -3.13 -6.07
C GLY A 173 -8.93 -1.86 -6.34
N ASP A 174 -8.26 -0.82 -6.83
CA ASP A 174 -8.92 0.41 -7.28
C ASP A 174 -9.71 0.17 -8.57
N HIS A 175 -9.26 -0.77 -9.41
CA HIS A 175 -10.01 -1.29 -10.56
C HIS A 175 -10.91 -2.46 -10.12
N ARG A 176 -12.11 -2.15 -9.62
CA ARG A 176 -12.96 -3.14 -8.93
C ARG A 176 -13.38 -4.29 -9.82
N SER A 177 -13.69 -4.03 -11.08
CA SER A 177 -14.12 -5.06 -12.02
C SER A 177 -13.00 -6.01 -12.47
N ASP A 178 -11.73 -5.66 -12.23
CA ASP A 178 -10.57 -6.43 -12.68
C ASP A 178 -9.51 -6.56 -11.57
N SER A 179 -9.93 -7.05 -10.41
CA SER A 179 -9.06 -7.25 -9.25
C SER A 179 -9.37 -8.54 -8.52
N ALA A 180 -8.37 -9.42 -8.43
CA ALA A 180 -8.36 -10.55 -7.49
C ALA A 180 -7.90 -10.01 -6.12
N ASP A 181 -8.85 -9.83 -5.20
CA ASP A 181 -8.61 -9.21 -3.90
C ASP A 181 -9.41 -9.87 -2.76
N SER A 182 -9.53 -9.21 -1.61
CA SER A 182 -10.17 -9.81 -0.43
C SER A 182 -11.61 -10.25 -0.66
N ARG A 183 -12.31 -9.69 -1.66
CA ARG A 183 -13.65 -10.15 -2.04
C ARG A 183 -13.69 -11.63 -2.44
N ASP A 184 -12.63 -12.11 -3.09
CA ASP A 184 -12.54 -13.47 -3.62
C ASP A 184 -11.69 -14.40 -2.71
N HIS A 185 -10.74 -13.83 -1.95
CA HIS A 185 -9.72 -14.60 -1.23
C HIS A 185 -9.68 -14.37 0.29
N GLY A 186 -10.52 -13.46 0.80
CA GLY A 186 -10.59 -13.13 2.21
C GLY A 186 -9.54 -12.11 2.69
N PRO A 187 -9.51 -11.82 4.00
CA PRO A 187 -8.60 -10.83 4.56
C PRO A 187 -7.14 -11.31 4.54
N ILE A 188 -6.23 -10.35 4.69
CA ILE A 188 -4.79 -10.60 4.87
C ILE A 188 -4.36 -10.19 6.30
N GLY A 189 -3.23 -10.68 6.77
CA GLY A 189 -2.64 -10.24 8.03
C GLY A 189 -1.85 -8.93 7.86
N VAL A 190 -1.77 -8.12 8.93
CA VAL A 190 -0.84 -6.98 8.99
C VAL A 190 0.60 -7.45 8.80
N ASP A 191 0.95 -8.64 9.29
CA ASP A 191 2.28 -9.24 9.16
C ASP A 191 2.64 -9.65 7.71
N ASP A 192 1.65 -9.78 6.82
CA ASP A 192 1.88 -10.04 5.40
C ASP A 192 2.34 -8.78 4.64
N VAL A 193 2.18 -7.59 5.25
CA VAL A 193 2.48 -6.30 4.61
C VAL A 193 3.99 -6.06 4.54
N ILE A 194 4.49 -5.95 3.31
CA ILE A 194 5.88 -5.60 3.01
C ILE A 194 6.12 -4.11 3.24
N GLY A 195 5.15 -3.25 2.92
CA GLY A 195 5.22 -1.80 3.16
C GLY A 195 4.20 -0.97 2.40
N LYS A 196 4.27 0.35 2.55
CA LYS A 196 3.39 1.33 1.90
C LYS A 196 3.91 1.71 0.52
N ALA A 197 3.12 1.54 -0.53
CA ALA A 197 3.42 2.10 -1.85
C ALA A 197 3.33 3.64 -1.76
N SER A 198 4.47 4.33 -1.89
CA SER A 198 4.53 5.77 -1.58
C SER A 198 4.80 6.66 -2.79
N VAL A 199 5.61 6.21 -3.75
CA VAL A 199 6.09 7.05 -4.87
C VAL A 199 6.14 6.23 -6.15
N ILE A 200 5.66 6.81 -7.26
CA ILE A 200 5.93 6.32 -8.62
C ILE A 200 7.24 6.97 -9.08
N VAL A 201 8.24 6.16 -9.43
CA VAL A 201 9.57 6.62 -9.90
C VAL A 201 9.78 6.43 -11.40
N TRP A 202 8.94 5.64 -12.05
CA TRP A 202 8.95 5.44 -13.49
C TRP A 202 7.55 5.10 -13.98
N PRO A 203 7.12 5.53 -15.19
CA PRO A 203 7.81 6.44 -16.11
C PRO A 203 7.95 7.86 -15.55
N LEU A 204 8.95 8.62 -16.02
CA LEU A 204 9.21 9.98 -15.52
C LEU A 204 8.02 10.93 -15.70
N SER A 205 7.16 10.67 -16.69
CA SER A 205 5.91 11.42 -16.91
C SER A 205 4.86 11.22 -15.82
N ARG A 206 4.98 10.16 -15.02
CA ARG A 206 4.10 9.84 -13.89
C ARG A 206 4.83 9.90 -12.55
N PHE A 207 6.01 10.51 -12.51
CA PHE A 207 6.73 10.69 -11.25
C PHE A 207 5.88 11.48 -10.26
N GLY A 208 5.61 10.90 -9.10
CA GLY A 208 4.69 11.50 -8.13
C GLY A 208 4.47 10.64 -6.89
N TRP A 209 3.80 11.22 -5.91
CA TRP A 209 3.35 10.51 -4.71
C TRP A 209 2.11 9.68 -5.03
N ILE A 210 1.95 8.57 -4.30
CA ILE A 210 0.74 7.74 -4.35
C ILE A 210 -0.17 8.19 -3.22
N ASP A 211 -1.38 8.61 -3.56
CA ASP A 211 -2.33 9.16 -2.60
C ASP A 211 -2.92 8.09 -1.67
N SER A 212 -3.11 8.47 -0.41
CA SER A 212 -3.81 7.69 0.62
C SER A 212 -4.89 8.57 1.25
N PRO A 213 -6.01 8.82 0.55
CA PRO A 213 -7.08 9.65 1.06
C PRO A 213 -7.73 9.00 2.28
N ASP A 214 -8.35 9.80 3.15
CA ASP A 214 -9.25 9.26 4.16
C ASP A 214 -10.55 8.83 3.47
N ILE A 215 -10.79 7.52 3.44
CA ILE A 215 -11.92 6.92 2.73
C ILE A 215 -13.12 6.66 3.64
N GLN A 216 -12.95 6.83 4.96
CA GLN A 216 -13.96 6.50 5.97
C GLN A 216 -14.47 7.74 6.73
N ASP A 217 -13.74 8.86 6.72
CA ASP A 217 -14.19 10.13 7.31
C ASP A 217 -15.14 10.90 6.38
N THR A 218 -16.40 10.46 6.32
CA THR A 218 -17.48 11.11 5.56
C THR A 218 -18.16 12.25 6.34
N THR A 219 -17.44 12.99 7.19
CA THR A 219 -17.98 14.19 7.85
C THR A 219 -18.35 15.33 6.88
N ALA A 220 -18.13 15.18 5.57
CA ALA A 220 -18.37 16.20 4.55
C ALA A 220 -19.45 15.87 3.49
N SER A 221 -20.37 14.92 3.72
CA SER A 221 -21.42 14.60 2.71
C SER A 221 -22.82 14.32 3.28
N GLY A 222 -23.16 14.96 4.40
CA GLY A 222 -24.56 15.11 4.82
C GLY A 222 -25.13 16.45 4.28
N PRO A 223 -26.44 16.56 3.99
CA PRO A 223 -27.05 17.86 3.74
C PRO A 223 -26.83 18.72 4.99
N VAL A 224 -26.18 19.87 4.83
CA VAL A 224 -26.17 20.87 5.90
C VAL A 224 -27.60 21.42 5.96
N ASP A 225 -28.40 20.96 6.93
CA ASP A 225 -29.64 21.64 7.28
C ASP A 225 -29.28 23.06 7.71
N PRO A 226 -29.71 24.12 7.00
CA PRO A 226 -29.39 25.51 7.37
C PRO A 226 -30.24 26.00 8.58
N GLY A 227 -30.62 25.09 9.47
CA GLY A 227 -31.79 25.24 10.35
C GLY A 227 -31.54 25.08 11.85
N THR A 228 -30.30 25.17 12.34
CA THR A 228 -30.06 25.14 13.81
C THR A 228 -29.10 26.22 14.26
N ALA A 229 -29.60 27.46 14.28
CA ALA A 229 -28.98 28.52 15.07
C ALA A 229 -29.22 28.21 16.56
N VAL A 230 -28.20 27.69 17.24
CA VAL A 230 -28.20 27.57 18.70
C VAL A 230 -28.08 28.99 19.28
N LEU A 231 -29.22 29.57 19.69
CA LEU A 231 -29.26 30.82 20.44
C LEU A 231 -28.85 30.54 21.90
N LEU A 232 -27.61 30.88 22.25
CA LEU A 232 -27.18 30.93 23.65
C LEU A 232 -27.78 32.18 24.32
N ALA A 233 -28.79 31.99 25.17
CA ALA A 233 -29.29 33.04 26.05
C ALA A 233 -28.34 33.22 27.26
N PRO A 234 -27.97 34.45 27.65
CA PRO A 234 -27.13 34.68 28.81
C PRO A 234 -27.94 34.48 30.10
N VAL A 235 -27.41 33.66 31.01
CA VAL A 235 -27.93 33.48 32.37
C VAL A 235 -27.56 34.70 33.21
N LEU A 236 -28.56 35.52 33.56
CA LEU A 236 -28.41 36.62 34.52
C LEU A 236 -28.37 36.07 35.96
N LEU A 237 -27.18 36.08 36.57
CA LEU A 237 -26.98 35.79 38.00
C LEU A 237 -27.47 36.98 38.85
N ALA A 238 -28.64 36.83 39.49
CA ALA A 238 -29.13 37.76 40.49
C ALA A 238 -28.44 37.51 41.84
N VAL A 239 -27.50 38.37 42.22
CA VAL A 239 -26.88 38.39 43.56
C VAL A 239 -27.84 39.04 44.55
N ARG A 240 -28.45 38.22 45.42
CA ARG A 240 -29.31 38.69 46.52
C ARG A 240 -28.45 39.00 47.75
N ARG A 241 -28.14 40.29 47.98
CA ARG A 241 -27.54 40.76 49.24
C ARG A 241 -28.55 40.63 50.39
N ARG A 242 -28.22 39.84 51.42
CA ARG A 242 -28.90 39.87 52.73
C ARG A 242 -28.29 41.00 53.57
N ARG A 243 -29.15 41.81 54.19
CA ARG A 243 -28.83 42.55 55.43
C ARG A 243 -29.36 41.73 56.60
#